data_AF-A0A817YB00-F1
#
_entry.id   AF-A0A817YB00-F1
#
_cell.length_a   1.000
_cell.length_b   1.000
_cell.length_c   1.000
_cell.angle_alpha   90.00
_cell.angle_beta   90.00
_cell.angle_gamma   90.00
#
_symmetry.space_group_name_H-M   'P 1'
#
loop_
_entity.id
_entity.type
_entity.pdbx_description
1 polymer ?
#
loop_
_entity_poly.entity_id
_entity_poly.type
_entity_poly.pdbx_seq_one_letter_code
_entity_poly.pdbx_strand_id
1 'polypeptide(L)'
;MTTNISSSTNTNRLTNLSTLNSHSTNISSDNNNNNNEEDQLNRINLQALQNRDPYISKIVDQAQRVCVYKFIAEKREWERKDLEGTLFVYERICKPYHGFVILSTVSRETFVQIIKPSMEFKHTPTYEAFLQYKVDVGDIYGIWFISKNDCPRVTECLKR
;
A
#
# COMPACT_ATOMS: atom_id res chain seq x y z
N MET A 1 10.12 38.33 28.88
CA MET A 1 9.24 37.75 27.84
C MET A 1 9.92 36.50 27.29
N THR A 2 9.57 35.33 27.83
CA THR A 2 9.96 34.02 27.27
C THR A 2 8.88 33.03 27.69
N THR A 3 7.98 32.70 26.78
CA THR A 3 6.92 31.72 26.99
C THR A 3 7.41 30.35 26.55
N ASN A 4 7.50 29.43 27.52
CA ASN A 4 7.59 27.99 27.28
C ASN A 4 6.29 27.50 26.65
N ILE A 5 6.39 26.76 25.54
CA ILE A 5 5.29 25.94 25.04
C ILE A 5 5.83 24.51 24.88
N SER A 6 5.42 23.66 25.80
CA SER A 6 5.54 22.22 25.77
C SER A 6 4.61 21.65 24.68
N SER A 7 5.16 21.11 23.59
CA SER A 7 4.43 20.35 22.60
C SER A 7 4.46 18.86 22.96
N SER A 8 3.35 18.37 23.53
CA SER A 8 3.09 16.97 23.80
C SER A 8 2.80 16.23 22.49
N THR A 9 3.73 15.39 22.04
CA THR A 9 3.55 14.45 20.94
C THR A 9 2.68 13.28 21.39
N ASN A 10 1.46 13.19 20.86
CA ASN A 10 0.54 12.08 21.14
C ASN A 10 0.82 10.92 20.17
N THR A 11 1.73 10.02 20.55
CA THR A 11 2.27 8.93 19.71
C THR A 11 1.55 7.58 19.84
N ASN A 12 0.37 7.51 20.45
CA ASN A 12 -0.20 6.25 20.95
C ASN A 12 -1.33 5.61 20.11
N ARG A 13 -1.38 5.77 18.77
CA ARG A 13 -2.47 5.18 17.95
C ARG A 13 -2.06 4.31 16.76
N LEU A 14 -0.79 3.95 16.64
CA LEU A 14 -0.25 3.23 15.46
C LEU A 14 -0.19 1.69 15.59
N THR A 15 -0.63 1.09 16.69
CA THR A 15 -0.51 -0.38 16.87
C THR A 15 -1.69 -1.17 16.34
N ASN A 16 -2.81 -0.56 15.93
CA ASN A 16 -4.06 -1.31 15.73
C ASN A 16 -4.44 -1.58 14.27
N LEU A 17 -3.65 -1.18 13.27
CA LEU A 17 -3.99 -1.46 11.87
C LEU A 17 -3.38 -2.77 11.34
N SER A 18 -2.35 -3.34 12.01
CA SER A 18 -1.71 -4.60 11.61
C SER A 18 -2.11 -5.82 12.47
N THR A 19 -2.73 -5.62 13.64
CA THR A 19 -2.98 -6.70 14.62
C THR A 19 -4.36 -7.36 14.51
N LEU A 20 -5.23 -6.92 13.60
CA LEU A 20 -6.56 -7.52 13.43
C LEU A 20 -6.56 -8.79 12.54
N ASN A 21 -5.40 -9.26 12.06
CA ASN A 21 -5.33 -10.38 11.11
C ASN A 21 -4.86 -11.72 11.70
N SER A 22 -5.07 -11.94 12.99
CA SER A 22 -4.84 -13.24 13.61
C SER A 22 -6.03 -13.58 14.49
N HIS A 23 -6.98 -14.38 13.99
CA HIS A 23 -7.74 -15.40 14.73
C HIS A 23 -8.53 -16.26 13.72
N SER A 24 -8.17 -17.53 13.59
CA SER A 24 -8.95 -18.53 12.86
C SER A 24 -10.02 -19.16 13.76
N THR A 25 -11.26 -19.12 13.25
CA THR A 25 -12.39 -20.05 13.36
C THR A 25 -13.05 -20.34 14.72
N ASN A 26 -14.34 -19.96 14.81
CA ASN A 26 -15.41 -20.91 15.09
C ASN A 26 -16.62 -20.64 14.17
N ILE A 27 -17.12 -21.69 13.54
CA ILE A 27 -18.16 -21.67 12.52
C ILE A 27 -19.53 -21.45 13.17
N SER A 28 -20.24 -20.41 12.75
CA SER A 28 -21.71 -20.35 12.72
C SER A 28 -22.10 -19.48 11.54
N SER A 29 -22.93 -20.07 10.67
CA SER A 29 -23.28 -19.59 9.33
C SER A 29 -24.26 -18.44 9.38
N ASP A 30 -23.76 -17.22 9.15
CA ASP A 30 -24.58 -16.04 8.79
C ASP A 30 -23.92 -15.28 7.63
N ASN A 31 -24.36 -15.56 6.40
CA ASN A 31 -23.84 -14.98 5.15
C ASN A 31 -24.15 -13.47 4.94
N ASN A 32 -24.69 -12.78 5.94
CA ASN A 32 -25.04 -11.34 5.87
C ASN A 32 -24.05 -10.40 6.57
N ASN A 33 -23.05 -10.91 7.31
CA ASN A 33 -22.12 -10.08 8.08
C ASN A 33 -20.87 -9.61 7.29
N ASN A 34 -20.46 -10.35 6.26
CA ASN A 34 -19.17 -10.10 5.59
C ASN A 34 -19.11 -8.73 4.86
N ASN A 35 -20.22 -8.28 4.28
CA ASN A 35 -20.25 -7.02 3.51
C ASN A 35 -20.12 -5.78 4.41
N ASN A 36 -20.68 -5.83 5.63
CA ASN A 36 -20.68 -4.67 6.54
C ASN A 36 -19.31 -4.43 7.18
N GLU A 37 -18.57 -5.50 7.47
CA GLU A 37 -17.23 -5.43 8.07
C GLU A 37 -16.19 -4.93 7.06
N GLU A 38 -16.24 -5.41 5.82
CA GLU A 38 -15.35 -4.94 4.75
C GLU A 38 -15.56 -3.45 4.47
N ASP A 39 -16.82 -3.02 4.39
CA ASP A 39 -17.15 -1.61 4.22
C ASP A 39 -16.66 -0.75 5.39
N GLN A 40 -16.76 -1.25 6.62
CA GLN A 40 -16.26 -0.55 7.79
C GLN A 40 -14.73 -0.48 7.79
N LEU A 41 -14.05 -1.55 7.40
CA LEU A 41 -12.60 -1.60 7.28
C LEU A 41 -12.11 -0.62 6.19
N ASN A 42 -12.77 -0.59 5.04
CA ASN A 42 -12.44 0.33 3.95
C ASN A 42 -12.58 1.80 4.38
N ARG A 43 -13.63 2.14 5.16
CA ARG A 43 -13.79 3.48 5.75
C ARG A 43 -12.65 3.84 6.71
N ILE A 44 -12.25 2.91 7.58
CA ILE A 44 -11.14 3.11 8.53
C ILE A 44 -9.82 3.31 7.78
N ASN A 45 -9.55 2.48 6.77
CA ASN A 45 -8.35 2.57 5.94
C ASN A 45 -8.29 3.90 5.20
N LEU A 46 -9.38 4.32 4.55
CA LEU A 46 -9.45 5.61 3.87
C LEU A 46 -9.20 6.78 4.83
N GLN A 47 -9.84 6.75 6.01
CA GLN A 47 -9.64 7.79 7.02
C GLN A 47 -8.17 7.83 7.50
N ALA A 48 -7.54 6.67 7.69
CA ALA A 48 -6.14 6.60 8.07
C ALA A 48 -5.20 7.20 7.00
N LEU A 49 -5.50 6.99 5.72
CA LEU A 49 -4.78 7.62 4.61
C LEU A 49 -5.04 9.13 4.55
N GLN A 50 -6.28 9.57 4.70
CA GLN A 50 -6.67 10.99 4.68
C GLN A 50 -6.06 11.80 5.83
N ASN A 51 -5.87 11.18 7.00
CA ASN A 51 -5.16 11.81 8.12
C ASN A 51 -3.70 12.17 7.78
N ARG A 52 -3.10 11.51 6.78
CA ARG A 52 -1.74 11.78 6.29
C ARG A 52 -1.74 12.67 5.05
N ASP A 53 -2.68 12.43 4.13
CA ASP A 53 -2.90 13.24 2.94
C ASP A 53 -4.39 13.55 2.76
N PRO A 54 -4.85 14.74 3.21
CA PRO A 54 -6.26 15.13 3.14
C PRO A 54 -6.84 15.20 1.73
N TYR A 55 -5.98 15.20 0.69
CA TYR A 55 -6.43 15.26 -0.69
C TYR A 55 -6.81 13.89 -1.26
N ILE A 56 -6.51 12.79 -0.55
CA ILE A 56 -6.95 11.44 -0.96
C ILE A 56 -8.48 11.38 -0.92
N SER A 57 -9.09 11.10 -2.07
CA SER A 57 -10.55 11.03 -2.24
C SER A 57 -11.09 9.62 -2.02
N LYS A 58 -10.38 8.60 -2.52
CA LYS A 58 -10.80 7.19 -2.41
C LYS A 58 -9.63 6.23 -2.52
N ILE A 59 -9.82 5.03 -1.97
CA ILE A 59 -9.00 3.85 -2.26
C ILE A 59 -9.61 3.18 -3.49
N VAL A 60 -8.81 2.98 -4.53
CA VAL A 60 -9.23 2.37 -5.80
C VAL A 60 -9.03 0.85 -5.75
N ASP A 61 -7.94 0.41 -5.12
CA ASP A 61 -7.55 -0.98 -5.02
C ASP A 61 -6.63 -1.19 -3.79
N GLN A 62 -6.55 -2.41 -3.27
CA GLN A 62 -5.66 -2.81 -2.19
C GLN A 62 -5.13 -4.24 -2.35
N ALA A 63 -3.95 -4.50 -1.78
CA ALA A 63 -3.38 -5.83 -1.61
C ALA A 63 -2.81 -5.99 -0.20
N GLN A 64 -3.19 -7.06 0.50
CA GLN A 64 -2.95 -7.19 1.94
C GLN A 64 -1.47 -7.27 2.32
N ARG A 65 -0.68 -7.98 1.51
CA ARG A 65 0.73 -8.26 1.82
C ARG A 65 1.57 -8.29 0.56
N VAL A 66 2.49 -7.34 0.47
CA VAL A 66 3.44 -7.18 -0.62
C VAL A 66 4.86 -6.95 -0.07
N CYS A 67 5.87 -7.29 -0.88
CA CYS A 67 7.28 -6.99 -0.62
C CYS A 67 7.86 -6.17 -1.77
N VAL A 68 8.67 -5.15 -1.44
CA VAL A 68 9.29 -4.29 -2.45
C VAL A 68 10.73 -4.71 -2.74
N TYR A 69 11.09 -4.66 -4.01
CA TYR A 69 12.42 -4.92 -4.54
C TYR A 69 12.87 -3.73 -5.38
N LYS A 70 14.18 -3.48 -5.40
CA LYS A 70 14.82 -2.55 -6.33
C LYS A 70 15.76 -3.35 -7.24
N PHE A 71 15.72 -3.08 -8.54
CA PHE A 71 16.67 -3.67 -9.47
C PHE A 71 17.98 -2.89 -9.41
N ILE A 72 19.08 -3.61 -9.21
CA ILE A 72 20.44 -3.06 -9.20
C ILE A 72 21.07 -3.30 -10.55
N ALA A 73 21.21 -2.25 -11.35
CA ALA A 73 21.62 -2.34 -12.74
C ALA A 73 23.05 -2.89 -12.90
N GLU A 74 23.94 -2.54 -11.97
CA GLU A 74 25.35 -2.95 -11.96
C GLU A 74 25.50 -4.46 -11.77
N LYS A 75 24.67 -5.05 -10.91
CA LYS A 75 24.66 -6.49 -10.61
C LYS A 75 23.70 -7.27 -11.51
N ARG A 76 22.76 -6.58 -12.15
CA ARG A 76 21.63 -7.15 -12.90
C ARG A 76 20.75 -8.07 -12.03
N GLU A 77 20.58 -7.69 -10.77
CA GLU A 77 19.90 -8.48 -9.75
C GLU A 77 18.83 -7.65 -9.03
N TRP A 78 17.86 -8.34 -8.43
CA TRP A 78 16.85 -7.74 -7.57
C TRP A 78 17.30 -7.77 -6.12
N GLU A 79 17.38 -6.61 -5.48
CA GLU A 79 17.61 -6.50 -4.05
C GLU A 79 16.29 -6.25 -3.33
N ARG A 80 16.00 -7.09 -2.32
CA ARG A 80 14.83 -6.93 -1.46
C ARG A 80 15.01 -5.71 -0.57
N LYS A 81 14.01 -4.84 -0.53
CA LYS A 81 13.93 -3.77 0.47
C LYS A 81 13.31 -4.30 1.77
N ASP A 82 13.65 -3.69 2.89
CA ASP A 82 13.04 -3.95 4.20
C ASP A 82 11.63 -3.34 4.32
N LEU A 83 10.81 -3.59 3.29
CA LEU A 83 9.49 -3.04 3.12
C LEU A 83 8.53 -4.15 2.72
N GLU A 84 7.86 -4.67 3.75
CA GLU A 84 6.78 -5.64 3.66
C GLU A 84 5.54 -5.06 4.34
N GLY A 85 4.39 -5.12 3.66
CA GLY A 85 3.13 -4.65 4.24
C GLY A 85 1.98 -4.50 3.25
N THR A 86 1.01 -3.64 3.56
CA THR A 86 -0.23 -3.49 2.80
C THR A 86 -0.12 -2.39 1.77
N LEU A 87 -0.51 -2.68 0.52
CA LEU A 87 -0.55 -1.74 -0.59
C LEU A 87 -1.96 -1.16 -0.74
N PHE A 88 -2.04 0.15 -0.90
CA PHE A 88 -3.26 0.87 -1.27
C PHE A 88 -3.01 1.72 -2.52
N VAL A 89 -3.81 1.52 -3.55
CA VAL A 89 -3.90 2.42 -4.71
C VAL A 89 -4.95 3.47 -4.40
N TYR A 90 -4.64 4.74 -4.62
CA TYR A 90 -5.53 5.84 -4.26
C TYR A 90 -5.68 6.87 -5.39
N GLU A 91 -6.79 7.61 -5.30
CA GLU A 91 -7.05 8.83 -6.07
C GLU A 91 -7.01 10.05 -5.15
N ARG A 92 -6.63 11.20 -5.71
CA ARG A 92 -6.60 12.50 -5.05
C ARG A 92 -7.50 13.50 -5.78
N ILE A 93 -8.01 14.49 -5.07
CA ILE A 93 -8.81 15.57 -5.66
C ILE A 93 -7.98 16.63 -6.40
N CYS A 94 -6.65 16.57 -6.28
CA CYS A 94 -5.71 17.52 -6.89
C CYS A 94 -4.45 16.80 -7.39
N LYS A 95 -3.65 17.49 -8.22
CA LYS A 95 -2.40 16.92 -8.75
C LYS A 95 -1.38 16.63 -7.63
N PRO A 96 -0.56 15.57 -7.76
CA PRO A 96 -0.78 14.41 -8.64
C PRO A 96 -2.05 13.64 -8.25
N TYR A 97 -2.85 13.23 -9.23
CA TYR A 97 -4.17 12.63 -9.00
C TYR A 97 -4.13 11.15 -8.59
N HIS A 98 -3.08 10.42 -8.97
CA HIS A 98 -3.01 8.98 -8.77
C HIS A 98 -1.68 8.62 -8.11
N GLY A 99 -1.74 7.63 -7.22
CA GLY A 99 -0.57 7.09 -6.55
C GLY A 99 -0.91 5.80 -5.84
N PHE A 100 0.12 5.18 -5.28
CA PHE A 100 -0.05 4.11 -4.32
C PHE A 100 0.85 4.32 -3.12
N VAL A 101 0.47 3.68 -2.02
CA VAL A 101 1.22 3.68 -0.78
C VAL A 101 1.34 2.26 -0.25
N ILE A 102 2.52 1.90 0.26
CA ILE A 102 2.75 0.67 0.99
C ILE A 102 3.04 1.04 2.44
N LEU A 103 2.20 0.55 3.35
CA LEU A 103 2.36 0.71 4.79
C LEU A 103 3.05 -0.52 5.34
N SER A 104 4.26 -0.39 5.88
CA SER A 104 4.95 -1.55 6.43
C SER A 104 4.21 -2.11 7.65
N THR A 105 4.14 -3.44 7.75
CA THR A 105 3.63 -4.15 8.93
C THR A 105 4.73 -4.43 9.96
N VAL A 106 6.00 -4.35 9.56
CA VAL A 106 7.18 -4.68 10.38
C VAL A 106 7.88 -3.42 10.86
N SER A 107 8.01 -2.40 10.01
CA SER A 107 8.59 -1.11 10.36
C SER A 107 7.51 -0.02 10.42
N ARG A 108 7.88 1.18 10.89
CA ARG A 108 7.00 2.37 10.81
C ARG A 108 7.13 3.09 9.46
N GLU A 109 7.82 2.49 8.50
CA GLU A 109 8.08 3.11 7.21
C GLU A 109 6.86 3.08 6.30
N THR A 110 6.77 4.10 5.47
CA THR A 110 5.75 4.22 4.44
C THR A 110 6.45 4.48 3.12
N PHE A 111 6.07 3.74 2.09
CA PHE A 111 6.57 3.95 0.74
C PHE A 111 5.46 4.52 -0.12
N VAL A 112 5.65 5.73 -0.61
CA VAL A 112 4.70 6.42 -1.47
C VAL A 112 5.28 6.50 -2.87
N GLN A 113 4.48 6.08 -3.86
CA GLN A 113 4.82 6.23 -5.27
C GLN A 113 3.70 6.99 -5.97
N ILE A 114 4.06 8.16 -6.50
CA ILE A 114 3.19 8.93 -7.38
C ILE A 114 3.21 8.29 -8.77
N ILE A 115 2.04 8.08 -9.37
CA ILE A 115 1.92 7.53 -10.72
C ILE A 115 2.03 8.67 -11.72
N LYS A 116 3.00 8.55 -12.63
CA LYS A 116 3.22 9.51 -13.73
C LYS A 116 2.92 8.83 -15.07
N PRO A 117 2.47 9.58 -16.09
CA PRO A 117 2.20 9.03 -17.42
C PRO A 117 3.40 8.35 -18.08
N SER A 118 4.62 8.72 -17.70
CA SER A 118 5.88 8.17 -18.20
C SER A 118 6.31 6.87 -17.52
N MET A 119 5.60 6.43 -16.47
CA MET A 119 5.89 5.18 -15.79
C MET A 119 5.34 4.00 -16.59
N GLU A 120 6.14 2.96 -16.70
CA GLU A 120 5.76 1.71 -17.36
C GLU A 120 5.54 0.62 -16.32
N PHE A 121 4.40 -0.08 -16.40
CA PHE A 121 4.05 -1.18 -15.51
C PHE A 121 3.97 -2.49 -16.29
N LYS A 122 4.66 -3.52 -15.80
CA LYS A 122 4.69 -4.85 -16.41
C LYS A 122 4.41 -5.93 -15.37
N HIS A 123 3.31 -6.65 -15.57
CA HIS A 123 3.08 -7.92 -14.89
C HIS A 123 3.95 -8.99 -15.55
N THR A 124 4.72 -9.74 -14.77
CA THR A 124 5.51 -10.88 -15.26
C THR A 124 4.91 -12.17 -14.69
N PRO A 125 4.06 -12.88 -15.46
CA PRO A 125 3.30 -14.04 -14.94
C PRO A 125 4.16 -15.28 -14.71
N THR A 126 5.41 -15.29 -15.19
CA THR A 126 6.13 -16.52 -15.49
C THR A 126 6.71 -17.23 -14.26
N TYR A 127 6.86 -16.56 -13.11
CA TYR A 127 7.47 -17.19 -11.93
C TYR A 127 6.79 -16.83 -10.61
N GLU A 128 6.33 -15.60 -10.41
CA GLU A 128 5.67 -15.17 -9.16
C GLU A 128 4.73 -14.00 -9.44
N ALA A 129 3.81 -13.69 -8.52
CA ALA A 129 2.90 -12.57 -8.63
C ALA A 129 3.67 -11.25 -8.48
N PHE A 130 4.37 -10.85 -9.55
CA PHE A 130 5.39 -9.82 -9.53
C PHE A 130 5.07 -8.71 -10.53
N LEU A 131 4.90 -7.50 -10.00
CA LEU A 131 4.75 -6.27 -10.75
C LEU A 131 6.10 -5.57 -10.86
N GLN A 132 6.54 -5.30 -12.08
CA GLN A 132 7.70 -4.45 -12.34
C GLN A 132 7.25 -3.08 -12.80
N TYR A 133 7.91 -2.03 -12.33
CA TYR A 133 7.70 -0.70 -12.87
C TYR A 133 8.99 0.11 -12.93
N LYS A 134 9.06 0.99 -13.92
CA LYS A 134 10.18 1.92 -14.11
C LYS A 134 9.74 3.33 -13.79
N VAL A 135 10.55 4.03 -13.01
CA VAL A 135 10.37 5.47 -12.73
C VAL A 135 11.17 6.27 -13.77
N ASP A 136 10.75 7.51 -14.05
CA ASP A 136 11.35 8.38 -15.09
C ASP A 136 12.89 8.46 -15.01
N VAL A 137 13.43 8.53 -13.79
CA VAL A 137 14.87 8.58 -13.54
C VAL A 137 15.36 7.19 -13.14
N GLY A 138 15.42 6.30 -14.13
CA GLY A 138 16.29 5.11 -14.17
C GLY A 138 15.95 3.94 -13.26
N ASP A 139 15.44 4.17 -12.05
CA ASP A 139 15.18 3.11 -11.09
C ASP A 139 14.05 2.20 -11.58
N ILE A 140 14.30 0.90 -11.47
CA ILE A 140 13.31 -0.15 -11.73
C ILE A 140 12.98 -0.79 -10.38
N TYR A 141 11.69 -0.88 -10.09
CA TYR A 141 11.15 -1.46 -8.88
C TYR A 141 10.32 -2.69 -9.20
N GLY A 142 10.23 -3.55 -8.19
CA GLY A 142 9.49 -4.79 -8.22
C GLY A 142 8.61 -4.87 -6.99
N ILE A 143 7.37 -5.31 -7.14
CA ILE A 143 6.46 -5.58 -6.04
C ILE A 143 6.02 -7.02 -6.16
N TRP A 144 6.41 -7.83 -5.18
CA TRP A 144 5.96 -9.20 -5.04
C TRP A 144 4.69 -9.23 -4.19
N PHE A 145 3.66 -9.90 -4.69
CA PHE A 145 2.37 -10.06 -4.04
C PHE A 145 2.27 -11.46 -3.44
N ILE A 146 1.84 -11.56 -2.19
CA ILE A 146 1.52 -12.87 -1.60
C ILE A 146 0.31 -13.51 -2.29
N SER A 147 -0.71 -12.69 -2.59
CA SER A 147 -1.88 -13.14 -3.34
C SER A 147 -1.62 -13.04 -4.84
N LYS A 148 -1.67 -14.18 -5.54
CA LYS A 148 -1.53 -14.23 -7.00
C LYS A 148 -2.67 -13.53 -7.74
N ASN A 149 -3.82 -13.39 -7.10
CA ASN A 149 -4.99 -12.72 -7.68
C ASN A 149 -4.88 -11.18 -7.59
N ASP A 150 -4.13 -10.66 -6.62
CA ASP A 150 -3.97 -9.22 -6.42
C ASP A 150 -3.05 -8.61 -7.48
N CYS A 151 -1.96 -9.28 -7.83
CA CYS A 151 -0.97 -8.74 -8.76
C CYS A 151 -1.55 -8.32 -10.13
N PRO A 152 -2.30 -9.16 -10.88
CA PRO A 152 -2.85 -8.74 -12.17
C PRO A 152 -3.89 -7.62 -12.01
N ARG A 153 -4.74 -7.69 -10.97
CA ARG A 153 -5.79 -6.71 -10.69
C ARG A 153 -5.22 -5.33 -10.36
N VAL A 154 -4.25 -5.27 -9.44
CA VAL A 154 -3.53 -4.04 -9.07
C VAL A 154 -2.71 -3.53 -10.26
N THR A 155 -2.04 -4.39 -11.02
CA THR A 155 -1.27 -3.96 -12.20
C THR A 155 -2.17 -3.27 -13.23
N GLU A 156 -3.34 -3.85 -13.49
CA GLU A 156 -4.30 -3.25 -14.42
C GLU A 156 -4.87 -1.94 -13.87
N CYS A 157 -5.12 -1.86 -12.57
CA CYS A 157 -5.53 -0.61 -11.92
C CYS A 157 -4.48 0.50 -12.09
N LEU A 158 -3.19 0.19 -12.02
CA LEU A 158 -2.10 1.17 -12.13
C LEU A 158 -1.84 1.66 -13.56
N LYS A 159 -2.34 0.94 -14.57
CA LYS A 159 -2.18 1.29 -15.99
C LYS A 159 -3.28 2.20 -16.54
N ARG A 160 -4.39 2.33 -15.81
CA ARG A 160 -5.53 3.18 -16.17
C ARG A 160 -5.21 4.64 -15.90
#